data_AF-A0A923UFM6-F1
#
_entry.id   AF-A0A923UFM6-F1
#
_cell.length_a   1.000
_cell.length_b   1.000
_cell.length_c   1.000
_cell.angle_alpha   90.00
_cell.angle_beta   90.00
_cell.angle_gamma   90.00
#
_symmetry.space_group_name_H-M   'P 1'
#
loop_
_entity.id
_entity.type
_entity.pdbx_description
1 polymer ?
#
loop_
_entity_poly.entity_id
_entity_poly.type
_entity_poly.pdbx_seq_one_letter_code
_entity_poly.pdbx_strand_id
1 'polypeptide(L)'
;MPSYQIPQFLDSGEKIFLNLNIRQFAYALAGGALGVALFYGIGQSFLPQLGWFNLVFCVPSLPFVYLAIGKYNGRDSEVYVFKSIIYFLKPRLMKFSKQPDNSDLDQKMSDWTYEKVLNRWRGLESDQKALETNAYKAFEDSSASERIKTIQSLARTVNDPTVNIATTISYKEGLASEKKKLAETIEKVNRDKRKQEKTSKK
;
A
#
# COMPACT_ATOMS: atom_id res chain seq x y z
N MET A 1 -18.99 14.52 16.18
CA MET A 1 -17.80 13.82 15.65
C MET A 1 -17.93 13.79 14.14
N PRO A 2 -17.03 14.41 13.37
CA PRO A 2 -17.09 14.35 11.92
C PRO A 2 -16.67 12.94 11.47
N SER A 3 -17.64 12.18 10.94
CA SER A 3 -17.39 10.88 10.33
C SER A 3 -16.66 11.09 9.01
N TYR A 4 -15.40 10.65 8.95
CA TYR A 4 -14.67 10.52 7.69
C TYR A 4 -15.42 9.51 6.83
N GLN A 5 -16.16 9.98 5.82
CA GLN A 5 -16.65 9.10 4.77
C GLN A 5 -15.41 8.67 3.98
N ILE A 6 -14.95 7.43 4.25
CA ILE A 6 -14.07 6.74 3.31
C ILE A 6 -14.80 6.82 1.97
N PRO A 7 -14.18 7.34 0.90
CA PRO A 7 -14.78 7.26 -0.42
C PRO A 7 -14.98 5.77 -0.70
N GLN A 8 -16.19 5.29 -0.45
CA GLN A 8 -16.66 4.02 -0.98
C GLN A 8 -16.50 4.21 -2.47
N PHE A 9 -15.44 3.59 -3.00
CA PHE A 9 -15.15 3.58 -4.42
C PHE A 9 -16.48 3.41 -5.12
N LEU A 10 -16.84 4.38 -5.96
CA LEU A 10 -18.04 4.37 -6.79
C LEU A 10 -18.14 2.99 -7.44
N ASP A 11 -18.91 2.12 -6.80
CA ASP A 11 -19.32 0.82 -7.32
C ASP A 11 -20.52 1.13 -8.22
N SER A 12 -20.27 1.92 -9.26
CA SER A 12 -21.30 2.45 -10.15
C SER A 12 -21.15 1.85 -11.54
N GLY A 13 -20.82 0.56 -11.61
CA GLY A 13 -21.33 -0.22 -12.71
C GLY A 13 -22.84 -0.31 -12.50
N GLU A 14 -23.65 0.37 -13.32
CA GLU A 14 -25.09 0.25 -13.24
C GLU A 14 -25.48 -1.23 -13.34
N LYS A 15 -26.05 -1.74 -12.24
CA LYS A 15 -26.50 -3.13 -12.17
C LYS A 15 -27.93 -3.16 -12.70
N ILE A 16 -28.07 -3.59 -13.94
CA ILE A 16 -29.34 -3.47 -14.66
C ILE A 16 -30.18 -4.73 -14.45
N PHE A 17 -29.56 -5.91 -14.48
CA PHE A 17 -30.27 -7.19 -14.46
C PHE A 17 -29.65 -8.14 -13.43
N LEU A 18 -30.45 -8.67 -12.50
CA LEU A 18 -30.01 -9.68 -11.52
C LEU A 18 -28.73 -9.32 -10.75
N ASN A 19 -28.53 -8.05 -10.39
CA ASN A 19 -27.31 -7.58 -9.70
C ASN A 19 -26.01 -7.79 -10.53
N LEU A 20 -26.14 -7.94 -11.86
CA LEU A 20 -25.05 -8.00 -12.82
C LEU A 20 -24.93 -6.68 -13.57
N ASN A 21 -23.68 -6.28 -13.82
CA ASN A 21 -23.35 -5.19 -14.73
C ASN A 21 -23.61 -5.63 -16.19
N ILE A 22 -23.82 -4.70 -17.13
CA ILE A 22 -24.07 -5.02 -18.55
C ILE A 22 -22.96 -5.88 -19.16
N ARG A 23 -21.71 -5.66 -18.74
CA ARG A 23 -20.54 -6.45 -19.17
C ARG A 23 -20.59 -7.87 -18.61
N GLN A 24 -20.91 -8.02 -17.33
CA GLN A 24 -21.10 -9.32 -16.69
C GLN A 24 -22.24 -10.10 -17.33
N PHE A 25 -23.33 -9.42 -17.68
CA PHE A 25 -24.43 -10.03 -18.42
C PHE A 25 -23.99 -10.49 -19.81
N ALA A 26 -23.21 -9.69 -20.54
CA ALA A 26 -22.64 -10.10 -21.82
C ALA A 26 -21.71 -11.32 -21.68
N TYR A 27 -20.89 -11.39 -20.63
CA TYR A 27 -20.06 -12.56 -20.35
C TYR A 27 -20.90 -13.80 -19.99
N ALA A 28 -21.99 -13.63 -19.23
CA ALA A 28 -22.90 -14.72 -18.90
C ALA A 28 -23.59 -15.28 -20.15
N LEU A 29 -24.08 -14.40 -21.03
CA LEU A 29 -24.65 -14.79 -22.31
C LEU A 29 -23.63 -15.49 -23.21
N ALA A 30 -22.42 -14.95 -23.33
CA ALA A 30 -21.35 -15.54 -24.11
C ALA A 30 -20.97 -16.93 -23.58
N GLY A 31 -20.80 -17.07 -22.26
CA GLY A 31 -20.50 -18.35 -21.61
C GLY A 31 -21.62 -19.37 -21.78
N GLY A 32 -22.88 -18.96 -21.60
CA GLY A 32 -24.04 -19.81 -21.79
C GLY A 32 -24.19 -20.27 -23.24
N ALA A 33 -24.12 -19.34 -24.20
CA ALA A 33 -24.21 -19.65 -25.63
C ALA A 33 -23.08 -20.59 -26.08
N LEU A 34 -21.84 -20.33 -25.64
CA LEU A 34 -20.69 -21.19 -25.95
C LEU A 34 -20.83 -22.56 -25.29
N GLY A 35 -21.30 -22.64 -24.04
CA GLY A 35 -21.56 -23.90 -23.35
C GLY A 35 -22.61 -24.76 -24.07
N VAL A 36 -23.72 -24.14 -24.49
CA VAL A 36 -24.79 -24.81 -25.27
C VAL A 36 -24.28 -25.24 -26.64
N ALA A 37 -23.56 -24.37 -27.35
CA ALA A 37 -22.98 -24.69 -28.66
C ALA A 37 -21.99 -25.86 -28.58
N LEU A 38 -21.14 -25.93 -27.55
CA LEU A 38 -20.21 -27.05 -27.35
C LEU A 38 -20.94 -28.33 -26.94
N PHE A 39 -21.97 -28.22 -26.09
CA PHE A 39 -22.74 -29.38 -25.63
C PHE A 39 -23.52 -30.03 -26.78
N TYR A 40 -24.27 -29.26 -27.55
CA TYR A 40 -25.08 -29.79 -28.66
C TYR A 40 -24.25 -30.02 -29.92
N GLY A 41 -23.34 -29.10 -30.24
CA GLY A 41 -22.53 -29.15 -31.45
C GLY A 41 -21.48 -30.26 -31.39
N ILE A 42 -20.66 -30.33 -30.34
CA ILE A 42 -19.61 -31.34 -30.24
C ILE A 42 -20.12 -32.58 -29.49
N GLY A 43 -20.68 -32.39 -28.30
CA GLY A 43 -21.10 -33.49 -27.44
C GLY A 43 -22.19 -34.37 -28.07
N GLN A 44 -23.36 -33.79 -28.32
CA GLN A 44 -24.51 -34.56 -28.81
C GLN A 44 -24.40 -34.97 -30.28
N SER A 45 -23.81 -34.13 -31.13
CA SER A 45 -23.76 -34.44 -32.58
C SER A 45 -22.67 -35.44 -32.93
N PHE A 46 -21.49 -35.41 -32.28
CA PHE A 46 -20.39 -36.33 -32.60
C PHE A 46 -20.28 -37.52 -31.64
N LEU A 47 -20.67 -37.37 -30.37
CA LEU A 47 -20.49 -38.38 -29.33
C LEU A 47 -21.74 -38.54 -28.44
N PRO A 48 -22.92 -38.89 -29.01
CA PRO A 48 -24.16 -39.02 -28.24
C PRO A 48 -24.09 -40.12 -27.16
N GLN A 49 -23.28 -41.16 -27.40
CA GLN A 49 -23.06 -42.28 -26.49
C GLN A 49 -22.41 -41.92 -25.15
N LEU A 50 -21.78 -40.74 -25.04
CA LEU A 50 -21.19 -40.25 -23.79
C LEU A 50 -22.26 -39.72 -22.81
N GLY A 51 -23.48 -39.44 -23.28
CA GLY A 51 -24.57 -38.96 -22.43
C GLY A 51 -24.18 -37.74 -21.60
N TRP A 52 -24.19 -37.89 -20.27
CA TRP A 52 -23.86 -36.83 -19.31
C TRP A 52 -22.36 -36.46 -19.29
N PHE A 53 -21.47 -37.34 -19.72
CA PHE A 53 -20.03 -37.03 -19.83
C PHE A 53 -19.75 -35.92 -20.85
N ASN A 54 -20.69 -35.61 -21.73
CA ASN A 54 -20.57 -34.49 -22.67
C ASN A 54 -20.45 -33.11 -21.99
N LEU A 55 -20.77 -32.99 -20.69
CA LEU A 55 -20.52 -31.78 -19.91
C LEU A 55 -19.04 -31.39 -19.85
N VAL A 56 -18.11 -32.32 -20.05
CA VAL A 56 -16.67 -32.02 -20.13
C VAL A 56 -16.36 -31.07 -21.29
N PHE A 57 -17.11 -31.16 -22.39
CA PHE A 57 -16.94 -30.24 -23.51
C PHE A 57 -17.40 -28.81 -23.19
N CYS A 58 -18.18 -28.61 -22.13
CA CYS A 58 -18.57 -27.28 -21.68
C CYS A 58 -17.48 -26.59 -20.84
N VAL A 59 -16.40 -27.28 -20.45
CA VAL A 59 -15.30 -26.71 -19.63
C VAL A 59 -14.73 -25.39 -20.18
N PRO A 60 -14.54 -25.21 -21.51
CA PRO A 60 -14.08 -23.94 -22.06
C PRO A 60 -15.04 -22.75 -21.82
N SER A 61 -16.29 -22.98 -21.45
CA SER A 61 -17.26 -21.90 -21.11
C SER A 61 -17.08 -21.36 -19.69
N LEU A 62 -16.44 -22.12 -18.79
CA LEU A 62 -16.30 -21.78 -17.37
C LEU A 62 -15.60 -20.42 -17.11
N PRO A 63 -14.56 -20.02 -17.86
CA PRO A 63 -13.94 -18.70 -17.67
C PRO A 63 -14.92 -17.53 -17.89
N PHE A 64 -15.85 -17.65 -18.83
CA PHE A 64 -16.86 -16.63 -19.11
C PHE A 64 -17.91 -16.54 -17.99
N VAL A 65 -18.32 -17.69 -17.45
CA VAL A 65 -19.21 -17.76 -16.28
C VAL A 65 -18.51 -17.17 -15.05
N TYR A 66 -17.23 -17.46 -14.87
CA TYR A 66 -16.43 -16.89 -13.78
C TYR A 66 -16.27 -15.37 -13.90
N LEU A 67 -16.12 -14.83 -15.11
CA LEU A 67 -16.09 -13.38 -15.35
C LEU A 67 -17.43 -12.71 -15.04
N ALA A 68 -18.54 -13.42 -15.26
CA ALA A 68 -19.87 -12.91 -15.00
C ALA A 68 -20.22 -12.87 -13.51
N ILE A 69 -19.90 -13.93 -12.75
CA ILE A 69 -20.43 -14.14 -11.38
C ILE A 69 -19.32 -14.11 -10.32
N GLY A 70 -18.07 -14.35 -10.72
CA GLY A 70 -16.95 -14.45 -9.79
C GLY A 70 -16.70 -13.15 -9.05
N LYS A 71 -16.54 -13.24 -7.73
CA LYS A 71 -16.16 -12.12 -6.87
C LYS A 71 -14.93 -12.50 -6.05
N TYR A 72 -14.00 -11.57 -5.96
CA TYR A 72 -12.81 -11.71 -5.14
C TYR A 72 -12.67 -10.47 -4.26
N ASN A 73 -12.65 -10.66 -2.93
CA ASN A 73 -12.59 -9.58 -1.94
C ASN A 73 -13.63 -8.46 -2.17
N GLY A 74 -14.87 -8.84 -2.50
CA GLY A 74 -15.97 -7.90 -2.71
C GLY A 74 -15.92 -7.11 -4.02
N ARG A 75 -14.97 -7.41 -4.91
CA ARG A 75 -14.87 -6.83 -6.26
C ARG A 75 -15.11 -7.87 -7.35
N ASP A 76 -15.61 -7.41 -8.48
CA ASP A 76 -15.88 -8.26 -9.63
C ASP A 76 -14.58 -8.87 -10.20
N SER A 77 -14.63 -10.16 -10.55
CA SER A 77 -13.50 -10.93 -11.08
C SER A 77 -12.93 -10.32 -12.37
N GLU A 78 -13.78 -9.68 -13.18
CA GLU A 78 -13.42 -8.95 -14.40
C GLU A 78 -12.21 -8.02 -14.17
N VAL A 79 -12.25 -7.23 -13.09
CA VAL A 79 -11.21 -6.25 -12.78
C VAL A 79 -9.85 -6.93 -12.54
N TYR A 80 -9.86 -8.08 -11.88
CA TYR A 80 -8.63 -8.83 -11.60
C TYR A 80 -8.08 -9.48 -12.85
N VAL A 81 -8.93 -10.10 -13.67
CA VAL A 81 -8.52 -10.74 -14.91
C VAL A 81 -7.92 -9.71 -15.86
N PHE A 82 -8.59 -8.57 -16.08
CA PHE A 82 -8.04 -7.50 -16.92
C PHE A 82 -6.74 -6.92 -16.36
N LYS A 83 -6.62 -6.71 -15.04
CA LYS A 83 -5.36 -6.25 -14.44
C LYS A 83 -4.22 -7.25 -14.65
N SER A 84 -4.50 -8.54 -14.53
CA SER A 84 -3.52 -9.60 -14.79
C SER A 84 -3.09 -9.59 -16.26
N ILE A 85 -4.04 -9.51 -17.20
CA ILE A 85 -3.77 -9.40 -18.63
C ILE A 85 -2.88 -8.18 -18.91
N ILE A 86 -3.27 -7.00 -18.43
CA ILE A 86 -2.49 -5.77 -18.59
C ILE A 86 -1.11 -5.93 -17.96
N TYR A 87 -0.99 -6.56 -16.79
CA TYR A 87 0.30 -6.78 -16.14
C TYR A 87 1.26 -7.65 -16.97
N PHE A 88 0.75 -8.68 -17.64
CA PHE A 88 1.55 -9.53 -18.51
C PHE A 88 1.88 -8.89 -19.86
N LEU A 89 0.95 -8.12 -20.44
CA LEU A 89 1.12 -7.45 -21.72
C LEU A 89 1.91 -6.13 -21.61
N LYS A 90 1.91 -5.49 -20.44
CA LYS A 90 2.58 -4.21 -20.25
C LYS A 90 4.10 -4.42 -20.32
N PRO A 91 4.80 -3.77 -21.26
CA PRO A 91 6.25 -3.88 -21.34
C PRO A 91 6.86 -3.37 -20.04
N ARG A 92 7.69 -4.21 -19.41
CA ARG A 92 8.44 -3.81 -18.23
C ARG A 92 9.55 -2.87 -18.69
N LEU A 93 9.35 -1.57 -18.46
CA LEU A 93 10.41 -0.58 -18.59
C LEU A 93 11.49 -0.91 -17.53
N MET A 94 12.51 -1.66 -17.95
CA MET A 94 13.70 -1.86 -17.13
C MET A 94 14.43 -0.52 -17.08
N LYS A 95 14.21 0.22 -15.99
CA LYS A 95 15.08 1.35 -15.67
C LYS A 95 16.42 0.75 -15.25
N PHE A 96 17.41 0.80 -16.14
CA PHE A 96 18.80 0.59 -15.78
C PHE A 96 19.20 1.74 -14.85
N SER A 97 19.01 1.55 -13.55
CA SER A 97 19.65 2.38 -12.54
C SER A 97 21.07 1.86 -12.40
N LYS A 98 22.07 2.75 -12.52
CA LYS A 98 23.40 2.43 -12.00
C LYS A 98 23.22 1.99 -10.55
N GLN A 99 23.86 0.90 -10.15
CA GLN A 99 23.92 0.55 -8.73
C GLN A 99 24.46 1.79 -8.00
N PRO A 100 23.77 2.28 -6.97
CA PRO A 100 24.32 3.39 -6.19
C PRO A 100 25.66 2.92 -5.65
N ASP A 101 26.71 3.68 -5.97
CA ASP A 101 28.02 3.46 -5.38
C ASP A 101 27.90 3.77 -3.90
N ASN A 102 27.84 2.72 -3.08
CA ASN A 102 27.65 2.84 -1.64
C ASN A 102 28.98 3.05 -0.91
N SER A 103 30.11 3.15 -1.62
CA SER A 103 31.43 3.37 -1.02
C SER A 103 31.46 4.63 -0.14
N ASP A 104 30.87 5.72 -0.63
CA ASP A 104 30.70 6.97 0.13
C ASP A 104 29.83 6.80 1.38
N LEU A 105 28.79 5.97 1.30
CA LEU A 105 27.89 5.73 2.43
C LEU A 105 28.56 4.85 3.49
N ASP A 106 29.30 3.84 3.05
CA ASP A 106 30.06 2.95 3.92
C ASP A 106 31.20 3.69 4.61
N GLN A 107 31.89 4.59 3.91
CA GLN A 107 32.90 5.47 4.49
C GLN A 107 32.29 6.44 5.51
N LYS A 108 31.14 7.06 5.18
CA LYS A 108 30.40 7.90 6.13
C LYS A 108 29.89 7.11 7.34
N MET A 109 29.49 5.86 7.17
CA MET A 109 29.06 4.99 8.28
C MET A 109 30.24 4.54 9.14
N SER A 110 31.42 4.27 8.55
CA SER A 110 32.62 3.97 9.34
C SER A 110 33.11 5.17 10.13
N ASP A 111 32.91 6.37 9.59
CA ASP A 111 33.25 7.62 10.29
C ASP A 111 32.31 7.93 11.46
N TRP A 112 31.14 7.28 11.54
CA TRP A 112 30.18 7.42 12.64
C TRP A 112 30.53 6.49 13.79
N THR A 113 31.64 6.79 14.46
CA THR A 113 32.00 6.15 15.72
C THR A 113 30.99 6.50 16.82
N TYR A 114 30.80 5.61 17.79
CA TYR A 114 29.94 5.83 18.96
C TYR A 114 30.18 7.20 19.63
N GLU A 115 31.45 7.60 19.75
CA GLU A 115 31.83 8.88 20.35
C GLU A 115 31.34 10.09 19.55
N LYS A 116 31.42 10.06 18.20
CA LYS A 116 30.89 11.15 17.37
C LYS A 116 29.38 11.26 17.48
N VAL A 117 28.68 10.13 17.54
CA VAL A 117 27.23 10.10 17.74
C VAL A 117 26.87 10.70 19.09
N LEU A 118 27.55 10.27 20.16
CA LEU A 118 27.33 10.78 21.52
C LEU A 118 27.61 12.30 21.62
N ASN A 119 28.71 12.77 21.02
CA ASN A 119 29.06 14.18 21.00
C ASN A 119 28.06 15.01 20.19
N ARG A 120 27.55 14.48 19.07
CA ARG A 120 26.49 15.12 18.30
C ARG A 120 25.20 15.24 19.10
N TRP A 121 24.80 14.20 19.82
CA TRP A 121 23.64 14.23 20.70
C TRP A 121 23.79 15.23 21.84
N ARG A 122 24.96 15.27 22.49
CA ARG A 122 25.27 16.27 23.52
C ARG A 122 25.23 17.69 22.97
N GLY A 123 25.74 17.90 21.75
CA GLY A 123 25.68 19.19 21.05
C GLY A 123 24.24 19.63 20.78
N LEU A 124 23.40 18.71 20.29
CA LEU A 124 21.97 18.99 20.08
C LEU A 124 21.26 19.33 21.40
N GLU A 125 21.59 18.63 22.49
CA GLU A 125 21.03 18.91 23.80
C GLU A 125 21.49 20.27 24.34
N SER A 126 22.76 20.65 24.14
CA SER A 126 23.25 21.96 24.54
C SER A 126 22.65 23.08 23.70
N ASP A 127 22.51 22.88 22.38
CA ASP A 127 21.91 23.84 21.47
C ASP A 127 20.43 24.04 21.80
N GLN A 128 19.71 22.95 22.10
CA GLN A 128 18.33 23.01 22.54
C GLN A 128 18.19 23.77 23.87
N LYS A 129 19.03 23.49 24.87
CA LYS A 129 19.03 24.23 26.14
C LYS A 129 19.37 25.70 25.94
N ALA A 130 20.29 26.02 25.04
CA ALA A 130 20.64 27.40 24.70
C ALA A 130 19.46 28.13 24.03
N LEU A 131 18.77 27.47 23.09
CA LEU A 131 17.56 27.99 22.46
C LEU A 131 16.43 28.20 23.47
N GLU A 132 16.19 27.25 24.38
CA GLU A 132 15.20 27.39 25.45
C GLU A 132 15.54 28.54 26.39
N THR A 133 16.82 28.68 26.78
CA THR A 133 17.28 29.77 27.64
C THR A 133 17.14 31.12 26.95
N ASN A 134 17.50 31.21 25.67
CA ASN A 134 17.38 32.45 24.89
C ASN A 134 15.91 32.80 24.62
N ALA A 135 15.06 31.82 24.33
CA ALA A 135 13.62 32.02 24.16
C ALA A 135 12.97 32.48 25.47
N TYR A 136 13.38 31.91 26.61
CA TYR A 136 12.91 32.32 27.93
C TYR A 136 13.32 33.76 28.25
N LYS A 137 14.60 34.11 28.05
CA LYS A 137 15.08 35.49 28.22
C LYS A 137 14.37 36.48 27.29
N ALA A 138 14.23 36.15 26.01
CA ALA A 138 13.50 36.99 25.06
C ALA A 138 12.03 37.20 25.46
N PHE A 139 11.39 36.18 26.03
CA PHE A 139 10.06 36.29 26.60
C PHE A 139 10.04 37.16 27.86
N GLU A 140 11.02 37.01 28.75
CA GLU A 140 11.16 37.79 29.98
C GLU A 140 11.58 39.25 29.75
N ASP A 141 12.20 39.57 28.62
CA ASP A 141 12.56 40.93 28.23
C ASP A 141 11.45 41.62 27.41
N SER A 142 10.49 40.85 26.89
CA SER A 142 9.38 41.38 26.08
C SER A 142 8.38 42.20 26.90
N SER A 143 7.63 43.09 26.23
CA SER A 143 6.62 43.93 26.89
C SER A 143 5.46 43.09 27.47
N ALA A 144 4.77 43.59 28.50
CA ALA A 144 3.64 42.87 29.11
C ALA A 144 2.56 42.49 28.08
N SER A 145 2.31 43.36 27.09
CA SER A 145 1.36 43.07 26.00
C SER A 145 1.81 41.95 25.07
N GLU A 146 3.11 41.83 24.81
CA GLU A 146 3.66 40.76 23.99
C GLU A 146 3.63 39.43 24.74
N ARG A 147 3.99 39.43 26.03
CA ARG A 147 3.88 38.22 26.87
C ARG A 147 2.46 37.68 26.91
N ILE A 148 1.47 38.56 27.08
CA ILE A 148 0.06 38.17 27.08
C ILE A 148 -0.35 37.59 25.72
N LYS A 149 0.08 38.19 24.59
CA LYS A 149 -0.19 37.65 23.25
C LYS A 149 0.44 36.28 23.04
N THR A 150 1.68 36.09 23.49
CA THR A 150 2.39 34.81 23.38
C THR A 150 1.71 33.75 24.25
N ILE A 151 1.36 34.05 25.51
CA ILE A 151 0.59 33.15 26.38
C ILE A 151 -0.77 32.81 25.77
N GLN A 152 -1.49 33.80 25.20
CA GLN A 152 -2.77 33.56 24.54
C GLN A 152 -2.63 32.70 23.29
N SER A 153 -1.55 32.87 22.51
CA SER A 153 -1.27 32.02 21.35
C SER A 153 -0.96 30.58 21.77
N LEU A 154 -0.15 30.37 22.81
CA LEU A 154 0.12 29.05 23.39
C LEU A 154 -1.14 28.41 23.96
N ALA A 155 -1.96 29.16 24.69
CA ALA A 155 -3.21 28.67 25.24
C ALA A 155 -4.20 28.27 24.13
N ARG A 156 -4.19 28.98 22.99
CA ARG A 156 -4.97 28.60 21.81
C ARG A 156 -4.43 27.32 21.18
N THR A 157 -3.12 27.16 21.00
CA THR A 157 -2.56 25.92 20.43
C THR A 157 -2.74 24.70 21.35
N VAL A 158 -2.68 24.88 22.67
CA VAL A 158 -2.90 23.79 23.64
C VAL A 158 -4.38 23.39 23.73
N ASN A 159 -5.30 24.36 23.65
CA ASN A 159 -6.74 24.10 23.70
C ASN A 159 -7.36 23.77 22.34
N ASP A 160 -6.60 23.85 21.24
CA ASP A 160 -7.07 23.49 19.91
C ASP A 160 -6.87 21.97 19.68
N PRO A 161 -7.95 21.16 19.77
CA PRO A 161 -7.86 19.72 19.57
C PRO A 161 -7.36 19.37 18.17
N THR A 162 -7.55 20.24 17.17
CA THR A 162 -7.09 19.99 15.80
C THR A 162 -5.56 20.04 15.68
N VAL A 163 -4.90 20.96 16.41
CA VAL A 163 -3.43 21.04 16.45
C VAL A 163 -2.83 19.90 17.26
N ASN A 164 -3.46 19.53 18.38
CA ASN A 164 -3.07 18.35 19.16
C ASN A 164 -3.25 17.05 18.38
N ILE A 165 -4.33 16.92 17.61
CA ILE A 165 -4.54 15.76 16.73
C ILE A 165 -3.50 15.75 15.61
N ALA A 166 -3.21 16.89 14.96
CA ALA A 166 -2.23 16.97 13.88
C ALA A 166 -0.80 16.62 14.35
N THR A 167 -0.39 17.10 15.53
CA THR A 167 0.91 16.76 16.13
C THR A 167 0.97 15.30 16.56
N THR A 168 -0.11 14.75 17.12
CA THR A 168 -0.20 13.33 17.47
C THR A 168 -0.19 12.44 16.22
N ILE A 169 -0.84 12.86 15.13
CA ILE A 169 -0.82 12.15 13.84
C ILE A 169 0.59 12.18 13.26
N SER A 170 1.24 13.35 13.19
CA SER A 170 2.62 13.49 12.70
C SER A 170 3.59 12.61 13.49
N TYR A 171 3.46 12.57 14.82
CA TYR A 171 4.26 11.69 15.67
C TYR A 171 3.99 10.20 15.39
N LYS A 172 2.72 9.80 15.23
CA LYS A 172 2.34 8.43 14.89
C LYS A 172 2.79 8.02 13.50
N GLU A 173 2.75 8.92 12.52
CA GLU A 173 3.24 8.69 11.16
C GLU A 173 4.76 8.57 11.13
N GLY A 174 5.48 9.39 11.90
CA GLY A 174 6.91 9.26 12.12
C GLY A 174 7.28 7.89 12.68
N LEU A 175 6.62 7.47 13.77
CA LEU A 175 6.79 6.15 14.39
C LEU A 175 6.43 4.98 13.45
N ALA A 176 5.39 5.13 12.64
CA ALA A 176 5.03 4.13 11.64
C ALA A 176 6.09 4.02 10.54
N SER A 177 6.67 5.15 10.11
CA SER A 177 7.75 5.17 9.13
C SER A 177 9.02 4.53 9.67
N GLU A 178 9.35 4.76 10.95
CA GLU A 178 10.49 4.14 11.61
C GLU A 178 10.29 2.64 11.84
N LYS A 179 9.11 2.21 12.28
CA LYS A 179 8.76 0.78 12.39
C LYS A 179 8.86 0.07 11.05
N LYS A 180 8.43 0.72 9.96
CA LYS A 180 8.55 0.18 8.61
C LYS A 180 10.01 0.05 8.18
N LYS A 181 10.84 1.07 8.39
CA LYS A 181 12.29 1.01 8.14
C LYS A 181 12.97 -0.08 8.97
N LEU A 182 12.58 -0.24 10.23
CA LEU A 182 13.10 -1.28 11.11
C LEU A 182 12.71 -2.68 10.62
N ALA A 183 11.46 -2.87 10.20
CA ALA A 183 10.99 -4.13 9.63
C ALA A 183 11.71 -4.49 8.32
N GLU A 184 11.90 -3.52 7.42
CA GLU A 184 12.67 -3.69 6.18
C GLU A 184 14.14 -4.05 6.48
N THR A 185 14.73 -3.46 7.53
CA THR A 185 16.10 -3.75 7.97
C THR A 185 16.20 -5.17 8.53
N ILE A 186 15.27 -5.60 9.39
CA ILE A 186 15.22 -6.97 9.93
C ILE A 186 15.06 -7.99 8.81
N GLU A 187 14.20 -7.71 7.82
CA GLU A 187 13.99 -8.61 6.69
C GLU A 187 15.25 -8.73 5.81
N LYS A 188 15.96 -7.62 5.60
CA LYS A 188 17.24 -7.61 4.89
C LYS A 188 18.31 -8.43 5.62
N VAL A 189 18.46 -8.24 6.93
CA VAL A 189 19.39 -9.02 7.78
C VAL A 189 19.06 -10.52 7.73
N ASN A 190 17.79 -10.89 7.82
CA ASN A 190 17.37 -12.29 7.75
C ASN A 190 17.62 -12.90 6.36
N ARG A 191 17.44 -12.13 5.28
CA ARG A 191 17.79 -12.59 3.93
C ARG A 191 19.29 -12.82 3.78
N ASP A 192 20.13 -11.96 4.35
CA ASP A 192 21.58 -12.08 4.26
C ASP A 192 22.12 -13.25 5.10
N LYS A 193 21.58 -13.49 6.30
CA LYS A 193 21.88 -14.70 7.09
C LYS A 193 21.55 -15.99 6.33
N ARG A 194 20.38 -16.06 5.69
CA ARG A 194 19.98 -17.23 4.86
C ARG A 194 20.89 -17.44 3.66
N LYS A 195 21.52 -16.39 3.12
CA LYS A 195 22.52 -16.52 2.04
C LYS A 195 23.84 -17.07 2.59
N GLN A 196 24.30 -16.57 3.74
CA GLN A 196 25.53 -17.05 4.40
C GLN A 196 25.45 -18.54 4.79
N GLU A 197 24.31 -19.00 5.31
CA GLU A 197 24.09 -20.41 5.63
C GLU A 197 24.13 -21.33 4.40
N LYS A 198 23.68 -20.83 3.23
CA LYS A 198 23.73 -21.57 1.97
C LYS A 198 25.15 -21.64 1.38
N THR A 199 25.98 -20.63 1.62
CA THR A 199 27.38 -20.63 1.18
C THR A 199 28.29 -21.44 2.09
N SER A 200 27.97 -21.58 3.38
CA SER A 200 28.77 -22.38 4.33
C SER A 200 28.52 -23.90 4.25
N LYS A 201 27.47 -24.34 3.53
CA LYS A 201 27.13 -25.77 3.32
C LYS A 201 27.62 -26.32 1.96
N LYS A 202 28.35 -25.53 1.18
CA LYS A 202 29.08 -25.96 -0.01
C LYS A 202 30.56 -26.01 0.31
#